data_AF-A0A3A8VWW2-F1
#
_entry.id   AF-A0A3A8VWW2-F1
#
_cell.length_a   1.000
_cell.length_b   1.000
_cell.length_c   1.000
_cell.angle_alpha   90.00
_cell.angle_beta   90.00
_cell.angle_gamma   90.00
#
_symmetry.space_group_name_H-M   'P 1'
#
loop_
_entity.id
_entity.type
_entity.pdbx_description
1 polymer ?
#
loop_
_entity_poly.entity_id
_entity_poly.type
_entity_poly.pdbx_seq_one_letter_code
_entity_poly.pdbx_strand_id
1 'polypeptide(L)'
;MATGKRALKKAKLRHAEYYDFQSVQDGLYRDSMNGKEFRNLISIIIMPENIRMAYRNLKKNPGSHTPGTDKKTINDIEKLTDEQLVNKIQEKFRWYRPQSVRRLEIPKGNGKTRPIGIPTIMDRLVQQCVLQVLEPICEAKFHEHSYGFRPNRSTGNAIAQAYKNMQMSHLHYVVDIDIKGFFDNVNHGKLLKQLWTLGIRD
;
A
#
# COMPACT_ATOMS: atom_id res chain seq x y z
N MET A 1 16.34 -15.44 -34.67
CA MET A 1 15.11 -14.68 -34.32
C MET A 1 15.08 -14.47 -32.82
N ALA A 2 15.44 -13.27 -32.36
CA ALA A 2 15.41 -12.93 -30.94
C ALA A 2 13.96 -12.77 -30.50
N THR A 3 13.41 -13.74 -29.77
CA THR A 3 12.14 -13.62 -29.07
C THR A 3 12.32 -12.57 -27.98
N GLY A 4 11.96 -11.32 -28.32
CA GLY A 4 11.93 -10.23 -27.36
C GLY A 4 11.06 -10.64 -26.18
N LYS A 5 11.68 -10.86 -25.01
CA LYS A 5 10.97 -10.99 -23.74
C LYS A 5 10.21 -9.67 -23.53
N ARG A 6 8.95 -9.64 -23.94
CA ARG A 6 8.01 -8.56 -23.66
C ARG A 6 8.08 -8.33 -22.15
N ALA A 7 8.54 -7.15 -21.73
CA ALA A 7 8.69 -6.81 -20.32
C ALA A 7 7.37 -7.15 -19.61
N LEU A 8 7.42 -8.12 -18.68
CA LEU A 8 6.21 -8.58 -17.99
C LEU A 8 5.67 -7.39 -17.20
N LYS A 9 4.54 -6.82 -17.63
CA LYS A 9 3.82 -5.79 -16.88
C LYS A 9 3.67 -6.26 -15.43
N LYS A 10 4.07 -5.42 -14.48
CA LYS A 10 3.96 -5.74 -13.05
C LYS A 10 2.53 -6.16 -12.73
N ALA A 11 2.37 -7.19 -11.90
CA ALA A 11 1.07 -7.81 -11.63
C ALA A 11 0.01 -6.81 -11.13
N LYS A 12 0.40 -5.80 -10.33
CA LYS A 12 -0.48 -4.71 -9.90
C LYS A 12 -1.09 -3.92 -11.07
N LEU A 13 -0.29 -3.54 -12.06
CA LEU A 13 -0.76 -2.81 -13.25
C LEU A 13 -1.73 -3.65 -14.08
N ARG A 14 -1.46 -4.97 -14.21
CA ARG A 14 -2.38 -5.89 -14.88
C ARG A 14 -3.72 -6.04 -14.17
N HIS A 15 -3.77 -5.87 -12.85
CA HIS A 15 -5.01 -5.96 -12.08
C HIS A 15 -5.83 -4.67 -12.17
N ALA A 16 -5.17 -3.51 -12.12
CA ALA A 16 -5.84 -2.23 -12.34
C ALA A 16 -6.45 -2.15 -13.75
N GLU A 17 -5.74 -2.63 -14.77
CA GLU A 17 -6.25 -2.75 -16.14
C GLU A 17 -7.44 -3.72 -16.22
N TYR A 18 -7.36 -4.88 -15.56
CA TYR A 18 -8.40 -5.90 -15.64
C TYR A 18 -9.74 -5.48 -15.03
N TYR A 19 -9.70 -4.60 -14.02
CA TYR A 19 -10.91 -4.13 -13.33
C TYR A 19 -11.31 -2.71 -13.74
N ASP A 20 -10.77 -2.18 -14.84
CA ASP A 20 -11.01 -0.83 -15.36
C ASP A 20 -10.76 0.32 -14.35
N PHE A 21 -10.05 0.03 -13.25
CA PHE A 21 -9.81 0.98 -12.17
C PHE A 21 -8.59 1.87 -12.42
N GLN A 22 -7.81 1.56 -13.47
CA GLN A 22 -6.65 2.36 -13.85
C GLN A 22 -7.03 3.82 -14.18
N SER A 23 -8.13 4.03 -14.90
CA SER A 23 -8.58 5.39 -15.27
C SER A 23 -8.85 6.27 -14.04
N VAL A 24 -9.42 5.66 -13.00
CA VAL A 24 -9.66 6.30 -11.69
C VAL A 24 -8.33 6.64 -11.02
N GLN A 25 -7.39 5.69 -10.95
CA GLN A 25 -6.07 5.92 -10.35
C GLN A 25 -5.26 7.00 -11.07
N ASP A 26 -5.28 7.00 -12.40
CA ASP A 26 -4.62 8.01 -13.23
C ASP A 26 -5.27 9.39 -13.05
N GLY A 27 -6.60 9.43 -12.89
CA GLY A 27 -7.34 10.63 -12.53
C GLY A 27 -6.93 11.20 -11.18
N LEU A 28 -6.89 10.36 -10.13
CA LEU A 28 -6.45 10.74 -8.78
C LEU A 28 -5.01 11.28 -8.78
N TYR A 29 -4.10 10.63 -9.50
CA TYR A 29 -2.71 11.10 -9.63
C TYR A 29 -2.65 12.48 -10.28
N ARG A 30 -3.34 12.66 -11.41
CA ARG A 30 -3.37 13.93 -12.16
C ARG A 30 -3.98 15.06 -11.33
N ASP A 31 -5.06 14.78 -10.63
CA ASP A 31 -5.73 15.75 -9.77
C ASP A 31 -4.84 16.15 -8.58
N SER A 32 -4.10 15.19 -8.01
CA SER A 32 -3.12 15.46 -6.95
C SER A 32 -1.99 16.34 -7.47
N MET A 33 -1.46 16.05 -8.68
CA MET A 33 -0.46 16.91 -9.34
C MET A 33 -0.94 18.35 -9.50
N ASN A 34 -2.22 18.54 -9.85
CA ASN A 34 -2.85 19.85 -10.00
C ASN A 34 -3.23 20.51 -8.66
N GLY A 35 -2.90 19.89 -7.52
CA GLY A 35 -3.16 20.44 -6.20
C GLY A 35 -4.62 20.41 -5.76
N LYS A 36 -5.44 19.54 -6.37
CA LYS A 36 -6.84 19.40 -5.97
C LYS A 36 -6.97 18.86 -4.55
N GLU A 37 -8.05 19.27 -3.91
CA GLU A 37 -8.51 18.69 -2.65
C GLU A 37 -9.40 17.49 -2.93
N PHE A 38 -9.18 16.41 -2.19
CA PHE A 38 -9.95 15.18 -2.27
C PHE A 38 -10.94 15.14 -1.11
N ARG A 39 -12.21 15.16 -1.45
CA ARG A 39 -13.34 14.98 -0.53
C ARG A 39 -14.18 13.82 -1.05
N ASN A 40 -14.73 13.00 -0.17
CA ASN A 40 -15.53 11.81 -0.49
C ASN A 40 -14.75 10.68 -1.21
N LEU A 41 -13.51 10.41 -0.82
CA LEU A 41 -12.73 9.26 -1.29
C LEU A 41 -13.38 7.93 -0.90
N ILE A 42 -14.17 7.89 0.18
CA ILE A 42 -14.92 6.69 0.58
C ILE A 42 -15.75 6.15 -0.59
N SER A 43 -16.42 7.02 -1.36
CA SER A 43 -17.22 6.60 -2.53
C SER A 43 -16.41 5.81 -3.56
N ILE A 44 -15.12 6.16 -3.73
CA ILE A 44 -14.17 5.49 -4.62
C ILE A 44 -13.63 4.21 -3.98
N ILE A 45 -13.33 4.26 -2.68
CA ILE A 45 -12.78 3.12 -1.91
C ILE A 45 -13.75 1.94 -1.91
N ILE A 46 -15.06 2.20 -1.83
CA ILE A 46 -16.10 1.16 -1.76
C ILE A 46 -16.60 0.67 -3.12
N MET A 47 -16.02 1.15 -4.23
CA MET A 47 -16.38 0.68 -5.58
C MET A 47 -16.13 -0.84 -5.70
N PRO A 48 -17.09 -1.61 -6.26
CA PRO A 48 -16.93 -3.05 -6.44
C PRO A 48 -15.62 -3.44 -7.16
N GLU A 49 -15.22 -2.65 -8.15
CA GLU A 49 -13.99 -2.84 -8.93
C GLU A 49 -12.75 -2.75 -8.03
N ASN A 50 -12.69 -1.73 -7.15
CA ASN A 50 -11.61 -1.55 -6.20
C ASN A 50 -11.55 -2.71 -5.18
N ILE A 51 -12.71 -3.15 -4.67
CA ILE A 51 -12.79 -4.26 -3.71
C ILE A 51 -12.31 -5.57 -4.34
N ARG A 52 -12.73 -5.87 -5.57
CA ARG A 52 -12.27 -7.05 -6.33
C ARG A 52 -10.77 -7.00 -6.59
N MET A 53 -10.26 -5.82 -6.97
CA MET A 53 -8.84 -5.61 -7.16
C MET A 53 -8.05 -5.83 -5.85
N ALA A 54 -8.54 -5.29 -4.73
CA ALA A 54 -7.99 -5.49 -3.40
C ALA A 54 -7.92 -6.96 -3.00
N TYR A 55 -9.00 -7.70 -3.23
CA TYR A 55 -9.02 -9.13 -2.97
C TYR A 55 -7.99 -9.89 -3.81
N ARG A 56 -7.90 -9.61 -5.12
CA ARG A 56 -6.93 -10.27 -6.00
C ARG A 56 -5.48 -9.93 -5.65
N ASN A 57 -5.21 -8.68 -5.29
CA ASN A 57 -3.89 -8.26 -4.81
C ASN A 57 -3.53 -8.95 -3.49
N LEU A 58 -4.49 -9.03 -2.56
CA LEU A 58 -4.29 -9.67 -1.27
C LEU A 58 -4.06 -11.17 -1.40
N LYS A 59 -4.80 -11.87 -2.27
CA LYS A 59 -4.64 -13.32 -2.51
C LYS A 59 -3.21 -13.70 -2.92
N LYS A 60 -2.54 -12.84 -3.69
CA LYS A 60 -1.15 -13.05 -4.14
C LYS A 60 -0.10 -12.77 -3.07
N ASN A 61 -0.44 -12.03 -2.01
CA ASN A 61 0.50 -11.74 -0.95
C ASN A 61 0.81 -13.03 -0.17
N PRO A 62 2.08 -13.39 0.08
CA PRO A 62 2.42 -14.63 0.76
C PRO A 62 1.82 -14.72 2.18
N GLY A 63 1.65 -13.57 2.83
CA GLY A 63 1.00 -13.49 4.14
C GLY A 63 -0.52 -13.74 4.13
N SER A 64 -1.17 -13.91 2.99
CA SER A 64 -2.63 -14.08 2.87
C SER A 64 -3.16 -15.33 3.59
N HIS A 65 -2.31 -16.34 3.72
CA HIS A 65 -2.59 -17.58 4.45
C HIS A 65 -2.25 -17.49 5.95
N THR A 66 -1.67 -16.37 6.41
CA THR A 66 -1.35 -16.17 7.81
C THR A 66 -2.58 -15.60 8.54
N PRO A 67 -3.13 -16.29 9.55
CA PRO A 67 -4.33 -15.85 10.23
C PRO A 67 -4.07 -14.68 11.18
N GLY A 68 -5.09 -13.83 11.35
CA GLY A 68 -5.17 -12.82 12.41
C GLY A 68 -5.65 -13.41 13.73
N THR A 69 -6.29 -12.58 14.56
CA THR A 69 -6.89 -12.97 15.85
C THR A 69 -8.15 -13.84 15.69
N ASP A 70 -8.87 -13.67 14.57
CA ASP A 70 -10.08 -14.42 14.22
C ASP A 70 -9.82 -15.81 13.60
N LYS A 71 -8.54 -16.18 13.45
CA LYS A 71 -8.08 -17.44 12.83
C LYS A 71 -8.52 -17.62 11.37
N LYS A 72 -9.02 -16.56 10.71
CA LYS A 72 -9.44 -16.61 9.30
C LYS A 72 -8.31 -16.22 8.35
N THR A 73 -8.36 -16.80 7.15
CA THR A 73 -7.38 -16.60 6.08
C THR A 73 -8.06 -16.28 4.75
N ILE A 74 -7.27 -16.11 3.69
CA ILE A 74 -7.81 -15.91 2.34
C ILE A 74 -8.74 -17.05 1.90
N ASN A 75 -8.50 -18.28 2.35
CA ASN A 75 -9.33 -19.45 2.03
C ASN A 75 -10.75 -19.34 2.59
N ASP A 76 -10.95 -18.57 3.66
CA ASP A 76 -12.28 -18.33 4.22
C ASP A 76 -13.04 -17.27 3.42
N ILE A 77 -12.32 -16.34 2.79
CA ILE A 77 -12.90 -15.37 1.88
C ILE A 77 -13.24 -16.02 0.53
N GLU A 78 -12.42 -16.98 0.07
CA GLU A 78 -12.66 -17.73 -1.18
C GLU A 78 -14.00 -18.47 -1.23
N LYS A 79 -14.59 -18.76 -0.07
CA LYS A 79 -15.91 -19.40 0.05
C LYS A 79 -17.08 -18.45 -0.24
N LEU A 80 -16.83 -17.14 -0.21
CA LEU A 80 -17.86 -16.12 -0.46
C LEU A 80 -18.01 -15.89 -1.96
N THR A 81 -19.25 -15.61 -2.39
CA THR A 81 -19.46 -15.08 -3.74
C THR A 81 -18.86 -13.67 -3.86
N ASP A 82 -18.61 -13.24 -5.09
CA ASP A 82 -18.10 -11.91 -5.38
C ASP A 82 -19.01 -10.81 -4.79
N GLU A 83 -20.32 -10.92 -4.96
CA GLU A 83 -21.29 -9.95 -4.41
C GLU A 83 -21.32 -9.97 -2.88
N GLN A 84 -21.23 -11.16 -2.26
CA GLN A 84 -21.18 -11.27 -0.80
C GLN A 84 -19.93 -10.60 -0.23
N LEU A 85 -18.79 -10.73 -0.90
CA LEU A 85 -17.55 -10.08 -0.49
C LEU A 85 -17.66 -8.56 -0.62
N VAL A 86 -18.14 -8.08 -1.76
CA VAL A 86 -18.36 -6.64 -2.01
C VAL A 86 -19.28 -6.05 -0.93
N ASN A 87 -20.44 -6.66 -0.72
CA ASN A 87 -21.42 -6.20 0.28
C ASN A 87 -20.81 -6.19 1.70
N LYS A 88 -20.07 -7.24 2.09
CA LYS A 88 -19.42 -7.29 3.41
C LYS A 88 -18.39 -6.17 3.61
N ILE A 89 -17.64 -5.82 2.56
CA ILE A 89 -16.66 -4.73 2.65
C ILE A 89 -17.35 -3.38 2.67
N GLN A 90 -18.37 -3.16 1.84
CA GLN A 90 -19.16 -1.94 1.85
C GLN A 90 -19.83 -1.68 3.22
N GLU A 91 -20.41 -2.71 3.83
CA GLU A 91 -20.95 -2.64 5.19
C GLU A 91 -19.88 -2.29 6.23
N LYS A 92 -18.66 -2.83 6.09
CA LYS A 92 -17.53 -2.47 6.97
C LYS A 92 -17.18 -0.99 6.88
N PHE A 93 -17.35 -0.33 5.74
CA PHE A 93 -17.10 1.11 5.60
C PHE A 93 -18.24 1.99 6.13
N ARG A 94 -19.47 1.44 6.31
CA ARG A 94 -20.57 2.15 6.97
C ARG A 94 -20.34 2.27 8.48
N TRP A 95 -19.86 1.19 9.11
CA TRP A 95 -19.54 1.17 10.54
C TRP A 95 -18.27 0.35 10.81
N TYR A 96 -17.12 0.98 10.64
CA TYR A 96 -15.84 0.30 10.76
C TYR A 96 -15.37 0.20 12.21
N ARG A 97 -15.30 -1.01 12.73
CA ARG A 97 -14.58 -1.33 13.97
C ARG A 97 -13.45 -2.33 13.67
N PRO A 98 -12.17 -1.89 13.66
CA PRO A 98 -11.04 -2.78 13.39
C PRO A 98 -10.93 -3.84 14.47
N GLN A 99 -10.55 -5.06 14.09
CA GLN A 99 -10.26 -6.13 15.05
C GLN A 99 -8.87 -5.94 15.66
N SER A 100 -8.64 -6.60 16.80
CA SER A 100 -7.32 -6.61 17.42
C SER A 100 -6.29 -7.29 16.51
N VAL A 101 -5.08 -6.75 16.51
CA VAL A 101 -3.96 -7.21 15.68
C VAL A 101 -3.20 -8.30 16.42
N ARG A 102 -2.95 -9.46 15.78
CA ARG A 102 -2.19 -10.56 16.38
C ARG A 102 -0.71 -10.21 16.39
N ARG A 103 -0.05 -10.31 17.55
CA ARG A 103 1.40 -10.12 17.67
C ARG A 103 2.14 -11.43 17.38
N LEU A 104 3.16 -11.36 16.54
CA LEU A 104 4.09 -12.44 16.26
C LEU A 104 5.51 -11.90 16.38
N GLU A 105 6.36 -12.56 17.16
CA GLU A 105 7.77 -12.21 17.24
C GLU A 105 8.57 -12.94 16.17
N ILE A 106 9.30 -12.19 15.35
CA ILE A 106 10.22 -12.76 14.36
C ILE A 106 11.65 -12.47 14.81
N PRO A 107 12.55 -13.48 14.83
CA PRO A 107 13.96 -13.26 15.17
C PRO A 107 14.64 -12.36 14.13
N LYS A 108 15.45 -11.42 14.62
CA LYS A 108 16.45 -10.70 13.83
C LYS A 108 17.77 -11.47 13.87
N GLY A 109 18.62 -11.26 12.87
CA GLY A 109 19.96 -11.86 12.80
C GLY A 109 20.90 -11.47 13.95
N ASN A 110 20.52 -10.52 14.81
CA ASN A 110 21.31 -10.04 15.95
C ASN A 110 20.76 -10.49 17.31
N GLY A 111 19.95 -11.56 17.36
CA GLY A 111 19.40 -12.13 18.60
C GLY A 111 18.22 -11.36 19.21
N LYS A 112 17.86 -10.19 18.68
CA LYS A 112 16.64 -9.45 19.07
C LYS A 112 15.43 -9.96 18.29
N THR A 113 14.21 -9.78 18.80
CA THR A 113 12.99 -10.03 18.03
C THR A 113 12.40 -8.73 17.46
N ARG A 114 11.65 -8.84 16.36
CA ARG A 114 10.79 -7.78 15.82
C ARG A 114 9.34 -8.20 16.01
N PRO A 115 8.52 -7.46 16.79
CA PRO A 115 7.10 -7.73 16.84
C PRO A 115 6.46 -7.34 15.51
N ILE A 116 5.74 -8.27 14.90
CA ILE A 116 4.90 -8.04 13.74
C ILE A 116 3.45 -8.07 14.19
N GLY A 117 2.68 -7.07 13.74
CA GLY A 117 1.24 -7.06 13.86
C GLY A 117 0.60 -7.68 12.63
N ILE A 118 -0.19 -8.73 12.81
CA ILE A 118 -0.93 -9.41 11.74
C ILE A 118 -2.42 -9.09 11.94
N PRO A 119 -3.01 -8.17 11.14
CA PRO A 119 -4.44 -7.91 11.19
C PRO A 119 -5.24 -9.10 10.65
N THR A 120 -6.55 -9.10 10.90
CA THR A 120 -7.45 -10.08 10.30
C THR A 120 -7.43 -9.97 8.78
N ILE A 121 -7.79 -11.05 8.08
CA ILE A 121 -7.83 -11.03 6.61
C ILE A 121 -8.83 -9.98 6.08
N MET A 122 -9.95 -9.78 6.78
CA MET A 122 -10.95 -8.76 6.43
C MET A 122 -10.39 -7.34 6.61
N ASP A 123 -9.67 -7.07 7.70
CA ASP A 123 -9.12 -5.73 7.93
C ASP A 123 -7.95 -5.45 6.98
N ARG A 124 -7.18 -6.48 6.58
CA ARG A 124 -6.19 -6.35 5.50
C ARG A 124 -6.85 -6.03 4.15
N LEU A 125 -8.01 -6.60 3.87
CA LEU A 125 -8.75 -6.29 2.66
C LEU A 125 -9.25 -4.84 2.66
N VAL A 126 -9.82 -4.38 3.79
CA VAL A 126 -10.20 -2.97 3.98
C VAL A 126 -9.00 -2.03 3.80
N GLN A 127 -7.87 -2.31 4.47
CA GLN A 127 -6.64 -1.53 4.33
C GLN A 127 -6.14 -1.52 2.88
N GLN A 128 -6.29 -2.63 2.17
CA GLN A 128 -5.87 -2.75 0.77
C GLN A 128 -6.77 -1.93 -0.17
N CYS A 129 -8.08 -1.81 0.10
CA CYS A 129 -8.98 -0.92 -0.63
C CYS A 129 -8.61 0.55 -0.43
N VAL A 130 -8.31 0.96 0.81
CA VAL A 130 -7.87 2.33 1.14
C VAL A 130 -6.54 2.64 0.46
N LEU A 131 -5.57 1.72 0.55
CA LEU A 131 -4.25 1.89 -0.05
C LEU A 131 -4.34 2.15 -1.57
N GLN A 132 -5.22 1.45 -2.29
CA GLN A 132 -5.33 1.57 -3.75
C GLN A 132 -5.81 2.94 -4.22
N VAL A 133 -6.54 3.67 -3.37
CA VAL A 133 -7.03 5.02 -3.63
C VAL A 133 -6.03 6.07 -3.15
N LEU A 134 -5.38 5.86 -2.01
CA LEU A 134 -4.40 6.80 -1.47
C LEU A 134 -3.04 6.75 -2.18
N GLU A 135 -2.64 5.59 -2.70
CA GLU A 135 -1.34 5.38 -3.39
C GLU A 135 -1.12 6.39 -4.53
N PRO A 136 -2.03 6.60 -5.51
CA PRO A 136 -1.82 7.57 -6.59
C PRO A 136 -1.78 9.03 -6.08
N ILE A 137 -2.56 9.37 -5.05
CA ILE A 137 -2.59 10.73 -4.48
C ILE A 137 -1.23 11.06 -3.85
N CYS A 138 -0.71 10.13 -3.03
CA CYS A 138 0.57 10.29 -2.35
C CYS A 138 1.76 10.22 -3.32
N GLU A 139 1.72 9.32 -4.31
CA GLU A 139 2.80 9.14 -5.28
C GLU A 139 3.09 10.42 -6.08
N ALA A 140 2.05 11.20 -6.39
CA ALA A 140 2.17 12.50 -7.05
C ALA A 140 2.90 13.57 -6.20
N LYS A 141 3.02 13.36 -4.89
CA LYS A 141 3.64 14.32 -3.94
C LYS A 141 4.95 13.82 -3.36
N PHE A 142 5.25 12.52 -3.47
CA PHE A 142 6.47 11.97 -2.90
C PHE A 142 7.72 12.44 -3.64
N HIS A 143 8.73 12.82 -2.85
CA HIS A 143 10.02 13.24 -3.35
C HIS A 143 10.67 12.18 -4.26
N GLU A 144 11.34 12.58 -5.33
CA GLU A 144 11.91 11.68 -6.32
C GLU A 144 12.90 10.67 -5.71
N HIS A 145 13.73 11.12 -4.76
CA HIS A 145 14.71 10.28 -4.06
C HIS A 145 14.15 9.49 -2.86
N SER A 146 12.83 9.27 -2.82
CA SER A 146 12.19 8.31 -1.88
C SER A 146 11.92 6.99 -2.61
N TYR A 147 12.45 5.88 -2.12
CA TYR A 147 12.42 4.61 -2.86
C TYR A 147 11.67 3.47 -2.18
N GLY A 148 11.47 3.56 -0.86
CA GLY A 148 10.85 2.49 -0.06
C GLY A 148 9.35 2.40 -0.29
N PHE A 149 8.84 1.17 -0.42
CA PHE A 149 7.39 0.85 -0.48
C PHE A 149 6.58 1.54 -1.59
N ARG A 150 7.24 2.09 -2.61
CA ARG A 150 6.59 2.80 -3.72
C ARG A 150 6.45 1.92 -4.96
N PRO A 151 5.39 2.10 -5.76
CA PRO A 151 5.29 1.46 -7.06
C PRO A 151 6.47 1.91 -7.94
N ASN A 152 7.05 0.99 -8.71
CA ASN A 152 8.13 1.28 -9.66
C ASN A 152 9.44 1.86 -9.09
N ARG A 153 9.62 1.82 -7.77
CA ARG A 153 10.89 2.08 -7.10
C ARG A 153 11.42 0.81 -6.43
N SER A 154 12.73 0.73 -6.26
CA SER A 154 13.41 -0.39 -5.59
C SER A 154 14.69 0.05 -4.91
N THR A 155 15.26 -0.81 -4.07
CA THR A 155 16.57 -0.58 -3.44
C THR A 155 17.68 -0.38 -4.48
N GLY A 156 17.58 -1.04 -5.65
CA GLY A 156 18.51 -0.83 -6.75
C GLY A 156 18.50 0.60 -7.29
N ASN A 157 17.34 1.27 -7.29
CA ASN A 157 17.27 2.68 -7.69
C ASN A 157 17.94 3.60 -6.66
N ALA A 158 17.78 3.31 -5.36
CA ALA A 158 18.45 4.06 -4.29
C ALA A 158 19.97 3.91 -4.38
N ILE A 159 20.46 2.69 -4.62
CA ILE A 159 21.89 2.42 -4.82
C ILE A 159 22.40 3.19 -6.04
N ALA A 160 21.71 3.10 -7.18
CA ALA A 160 22.12 3.82 -8.39
C ALA A 160 22.22 5.34 -8.18
N GLN A 161 21.29 5.93 -7.41
CA GLN A 161 21.35 7.34 -7.06
C GLN A 161 22.55 7.66 -6.15
N ALA A 162 22.85 6.82 -5.16
CA ALA A 162 24.02 6.99 -4.31
C ALA A 162 25.32 6.92 -5.14
N TYR A 163 25.44 5.95 -6.04
CA TYR A 163 26.57 5.85 -6.98
C TYR A 163 26.71 7.09 -7.85
N LYS A 164 25.60 7.60 -8.40
CA LYS A 164 25.60 8.85 -9.18
C LYS A 164 26.13 10.02 -8.35
N ASN A 165 25.64 10.19 -7.13
CA ASN A 165 26.09 11.28 -6.24
C ASN A 165 27.59 11.18 -5.93
N MET A 166 28.10 9.98 -5.66
CA MET A 166 29.52 9.77 -5.35
C MET A 166 30.42 9.98 -6.57
N GLN A 167 30.04 9.45 -7.73
CA GLN A 167 30.91 9.39 -8.92
C GLN A 167 30.81 10.63 -9.81
N MET A 168 29.60 11.19 -9.98
CA MET A 168 29.38 12.32 -10.88
C MET A 168 29.28 13.67 -10.16
N SER A 169 28.81 13.68 -8.90
CA SER A 169 28.63 14.92 -8.12
C SER A 169 29.71 15.11 -7.05
N HIS A 170 30.69 14.20 -6.97
CA HIS A 170 31.82 14.26 -6.04
C HIS A 170 31.40 14.41 -4.56
N LEU A 171 30.26 13.84 -4.19
CA LEU A 171 29.78 13.82 -2.81
C LEU A 171 30.36 12.60 -2.09
N HIS A 172 31.44 12.82 -1.33
CA HIS A 172 32.22 11.74 -0.70
C HIS A 172 31.92 11.51 0.79
N TYR A 173 31.15 12.40 1.42
CA TYR A 173 30.75 12.28 2.82
C TYR A 173 29.28 11.87 2.92
N VAL A 174 28.99 10.95 3.83
CA VAL A 174 27.64 10.44 4.09
C VAL A 174 27.24 10.79 5.51
N VAL A 175 26.01 11.29 5.66
CA VAL A 175 25.35 11.45 6.95
C VAL A 175 24.36 10.31 7.09
N ASP A 176 24.68 9.35 7.98
CA ASP A 176 23.83 8.19 8.23
C ASP A 176 22.84 8.48 9.36
N ILE A 177 21.54 8.36 9.07
CA ILE A 177 20.44 8.69 9.98
C ILE A 177 19.42 7.56 9.92
N ASP A 178 19.08 7.00 11.09
CA ASP A 178 18.03 6.00 11.25
C ASP A 178 16.97 6.43 12.27
N ILE A 179 15.71 6.04 12.03
CA ILE A 179 14.58 6.35 12.91
C ILE A 179 14.27 5.13 13.78
N LYS A 180 14.51 5.25 15.08
CA LYS A 180 14.20 4.21 16.05
C LYS A 180 12.69 4.00 16.18
N GLY A 181 12.23 2.80 15.83
CA GLY A 181 10.85 2.35 16.11
C GLY A 181 9.78 3.22 15.46
N PHE A 182 9.89 3.50 14.17
CA PHE A 182 8.98 4.39 13.44
C PHE A 182 7.49 4.12 13.70
N PHE A 183 7.04 2.87 13.53
CA PHE A 183 5.62 2.51 13.69
C PHE A 183 5.14 2.53 15.14
N ASP A 184 6.05 2.37 16.11
CA ASP A 184 5.70 2.39 17.53
C ASP A 184 5.58 3.83 18.07
N ASN A 185 6.23 4.79 17.40
CA ASN A 185 6.35 6.18 17.85
C ASN A 185 5.67 7.21 16.92
N VAL A 186 4.89 6.76 15.91
CA VAL A 186 4.24 7.69 14.99
C VAL A 186 3.16 8.48 15.73
N ASN A 187 3.24 9.81 15.68
CA ASN A 187 2.22 10.66 16.31
C ASN A 187 1.01 10.78 15.38
N HIS A 188 -0.15 10.29 15.81
CA HIS A 188 -1.36 10.28 15.00
C HIS A 188 -1.83 11.68 14.58
N GLY A 189 -1.74 12.70 15.46
CA GLY A 189 -2.12 14.07 15.12
C GLY A 189 -1.24 14.66 14.01
N LYS A 190 0.08 14.43 14.08
CA LYS A 190 1.01 14.82 13.01
C LYS A 190 0.71 14.07 11.72
N LEU A 191 0.45 12.76 11.78
CA LEU A 191 0.11 11.95 10.60
C LEU A 191 -1.16 12.46 9.90
N LEU A 192 -2.23 12.73 10.66
CA LEU A 192 -3.47 13.28 10.11
C LEU A 192 -3.25 14.66 9.49
N LYS A 193 -2.46 15.53 10.14
CA LYS A 193 -2.09 16.83 9.55
C LYS A 193 -1.32 16.67 8.23
N GLN A 194 -0.42 15.69 8.14
CA GLN A 194 0.30 15.41 6.89
C GLN A 194 -0.65 14.96 5.77
N LEU A 195 -1.61 14.07 6.06
CA LEU A 195 -2.64 13.67 5.09
C LEU A 195 -3.47 14.88 4.62
N TRP A 196 -3.85 15.76 5.54
CA TRP A 196 -4.54 17.01 5.21
C TRP A 196 -3.73 17.90 4.25
N THR A 197 -2.42 18.05 4.51
CA THR A 197 -1.53 18.83 3.63
C THR A 197 -1.32 18.20 2.25
N LEU A 198 -1.51 16.89 2.11
CA LEU A 198 -1.50 16.18 0.83
C LEU A 198 -2.80 16.37 0.03
N GLY A 199 -3.78 17.09 0.58
CA GLY A 199 -5.07 17.35 -0.06
C GLY A 199 -6.17 16.37 0.33
N ILE A 200 -5.89 15.39 1.19
CA ILE A 200 -6.90 14.42 1.67
C ILE A 200 -7.70 15.08 2.80
N ARG A 201 -8.95 15.47 2.51
CA ARG A 201 -9.82 16.23 3.43
C ARG A 201 -11.16 15.54 3.67
N ASP A 202 -11.12 14.21 3.71
CA ASP A 202 -12.23 13.34 4.06
C ASP A 202 -12.42 13.21 5.57
#